data_AF-A0A7Y0X4C6-F1
#
_entry.id   AF-A0A7Y0X4C6-F1
#
_cell.length_a   1.000
_cell.length_b   1.000
_cell.length_c   1.000
_cell.angle_alpha   90.00
_cell.angle_beta   90.00
_cell.angle_gamma   90.00
#
_symmetry.space_group_name_H-M   'P 1'
#
loop_
_entity.id
_entity.type
_entity.pdbx_description
1 polymer ?
#
loop_
_entity_poly.entity_id
_entity_poly.type
_entity_poly.pdbx_seq_one_letter_code
_entity_poly.pdbx_strand_id
1 'polypeptide(L)'
;MSVRDYKNGRLLYHITSIQNLPSILKEGLLPRNQRKPVVDVADQEILTGRAKHGLDSMVPFHFFADNPFDGRVQKDHPQETFVFIGIPRTHANSNNWKISAKHPLNGEFELLDYAKG
;
A
#
# COMPACT_ATOMS: atom_id res chain seq x y z
N MET A 1 17.87 -4.66 16.11
CA MET A 1 16.74 -4.80 15.17
C MET A 1 16.95 -6.13 14.44
N SER A 2 15.97 -7.05 14.47
CA SER A 2 16.09 -8.29 13.68
C SER A 2 16.05 -7.94 12.19
N VAL A 3 16.86 -8.63 11.39
CA VAL A 3 16.82 -8.48 9.93
C VAL A 3 15.47 -9.02 9.47
N ARG A 4 14.62 -8.16 8.90
CA ARG A 4 13.33 -8.59 8.35
C ARG A 4 13.58 -9.34 7.05
N ASP A 5 13.14 -10.59 6.99
CA ASP A 5 13.21 -11.41 5.77
C ASP A 5 12.04 -11.08 4.83
N TYR A 6 12.11 -9.91 4.22
CA TYR A 6 11.15 -9.51 3.19
C TYR A 6 11.41 -10.23 1.86
N LYS A 7 12.56 -10.87 1.66
CA LYS A 7 12.87 -11.58 0.42
C LYS A 7 12.09 -12.88 0.31
N ASN A 8 12.03 -13.66 1.39
CA ASN A 8 11.35 -14.96 1.41
C ASN A 8 9.89 -14.90 1.87
N GLY A 9 9.38 -13.71 2.23
CA GLY A 9 7.97 -13.51 2.56
C GLY A 9 7.03 -13.97 1.43
N ARG A 10 5.84 -14.44 1.79
CA ARG A 10 4.83 -14.94 0.81
C ARG A 10 3.70 -13.96 0.53
N LEU A 11 3.61 -12.90 1.32
CA LEU A 11 2.53 -11.91 1.26
C LEU A 11 3.07 -10.52 0.89
N LEU A 12 2.15 -9.71 0.38
CA LEU A 12 2.21 -8.27 0.28
C LEU A 12 1.15 -7.68 1.22
N TYR A 13 1.44 -6.53 1.82
CA TYR A 13 0.63 -5.95 2.88
C TYR A 13 0.15 -4.54 2.51
N HIS A 14 -1.13 -4.28 2.73
CA HIS A 14 -1.74 -2.96 2.63
C HIS A 14 -2.35 -2.59 3.98
N ILE A 15 -1.87 -1.52 4.60
CA ILE A 15 -2.47 -0.97 5.82
C ILE A 15 -3.64 -0.04 5.44
N THR A 16 -4.74 -0.15 6.17
CA THR A 16 -5.91 0.74 6.03
C THR A 16 -6.63 0.90 7.36
N SER A 17 -7.39 1.99 7.51
CA SER A 17 -8.38 2.13 8.59
C SER A 17 -9.43 1.01 8.49
N ILE A 18 -9.89 0.52 9.65
CA ILE A 18 -10.98 -0.45 9.76
C ILE A 18 -12.30 0.09 9.18
N GLN A 19 -12.46 1.41 9.18
CA GLN A 19 -13.65 2.08 8.63
C GLN A 19 -13.77 1.89 7.11
N ASN A 20 -12.66 1.60 6.42
CA ASN A 20 -12.68 1.27 5.00
C ASN A 20 -13.07 -0.21 4.74
N LEU A 21 -13.07 -1.07 5.76
CA LEU A 21 -13.29 -2.51 5.57
C LEU A 21 -14.68 -2.84 5.00
N PRO A 22 -15.79 -2.19 5.43
CA PRO A 22 -17.11 -2.46 4.85
C PRO A 22 -17.18 -2.20 3.34
N SER A 23 -16.60 -1.10 2.84
CA SER A 23 -16.59 -0.82 1.38
C SER A 23 -15.65 -1.77 0.65
N ILE A 24 -14.49 -2.10 1.21
CA ILE A 24 -13.56 -3.07 0.62
C ILE A 24 -14.20 -4.45 0.47
N LEU A 25 -14.95 -4.91 1.48
CA LEU A 25 -15.62 -6.22 1.41
C LEU A 25 -16.78 -6.22 0.41
N LYS A 26 -17.43 -5.08 0.18
CA LYS A 26 -18.55 -4.94 -0.73
C LYS A 26 -18.12 -4.75 -2.19
N GLU A 27 -17.11 -3.93 -2.43
CA GLU A 27 -16.72 -3.42 -3.75
C GLU A 27 -15.34 -3.92 -4.20
N GLY A 28 -14.63 -4.61 -3.32
CA GLY A 28 -13.24 -5.00 -3.52
C GLY A 28 -12.27 -3.87 -3.13
N LEU A 29 -10.98 -4.18 -3.25
CA LEU A 29 -9.92 -3.25 -2.94
C LEU A 29 -9.69 -2.28 -4.11
N LEU A 30 -10.50 -1.23 -4.17
CA LEU A 30 -10.43 -0.23 -5.23
C LEU A 30 -9.30 0.80 -5.00
N PRO A 31 -8.74 1.36 -6.09
CA PRO A 31 -7.86 2.53 -6.02
C PRO A 31 -8.52 3.70 -5.31
N ARG A 32 -7.70 4.59 -4.75
CA ARG A 32 -8.18 5.73 -3.97
C ARG A 32 -9.12 6.62 -4.79
N ASN A 33 -8.83 6.84 -6.07
CA ASN A 33 -9.64 7.69 -6.93
C ASN A 33 -11.01 7.09 -7.34
N GLN A 34 -11.26 5.82 -7.05
CA GLN A 34 -12.50 5.12 -7.38
C GLN A 34 -13.33 4.74 -6.15
N ARG A 35 -12.71 4.66 -4.96
CA ARG A 35 -13.39 4.30 -3.71
C ARG A 35 -14.24 5.45 -3.18
N LYS A 36 -15.43 5.16 -2.65
CA LYS A 36 -16.26 6.12 -1.89
C LYS A 36 -17.02 5.39 -0.75
N PRO A 37 -17.02 5.89 0.50
CA PRO A 37 -16.16 6.94 1.04
C PRO A 37 -14.70 6.49 1.18
N VAL A 38 -13.77 7.44 1.25
CA VAL A 38 -12.34 7.18 1.50
C VAL A 38 -11.96 7.75 2.84
N VAL A 39 -11.54 6.88 3.77
CA VAL A 39 -10.80 7.31 4.96
C VAL A 39 -9.32 7.26 4.62
N ASP A 40 -8.73 8.43 4.38
CA ASP A 40 -7.31 8.57 4.13
C ASP A 40 -6.52 8.45 5.42
N VAL A 41 -5.47 7.63 5.36
CA VAL A 41 -4.57 7.41 6.49
C VAL A 41 -3.20 8.04 6.26
N ALA A 42 -2.85 8.29 4.99
CA ALA A 42 -1.64 8.98 4.57
C ALA A 42 -1.83 10.50 4.65
N ASP A 43 -0.74 11.22 4.88
CA ASP A 43 -0.74 12.68 4.86
C ASP A 43 -0.91 13.26 3.44
N GLN A 44 -1.28 14.54 3.38
CA GLN A 44 -1.57 15.23 2.11
C GLN A 44 -0.38 15.31 1.15
N GLU A 45 0.86 15.32 1.66
CA GLU A 45 2.05 15.35 0.82
C GLU A 45 2.21 14.02 0.08
N ILE A 46 2.04 12.90 0.79
CA ILE A 46 2.03 11.57 0.19
C ILE A 46 0.90 11.44 -0.85
N LEU A 47 -0.31 11.87 -0.51
CA LEU A 47 -1.46 11.79 -1.40
C LEU A 47 -1.23 12.63 -2.67
N THR A 48 -0.73 13.84 -2.53
CA THR A 48 -0.43 14.75 -3.65
C THR A 48 0.69 14.21 -4.52
N GLY A 49 1.77 13.71 -3.91
CA GLY A 49 2.88 13.09 -4.65
C GLY A 49 2.43 11.89 -5.46
N ARG A 50 1.60 11.01 -4.88
CA ARG A 50 1.03 9.87 -5.60
C ARG A 50 0.16 10.29 -6.79
N ALA A 51 -0.72 11.27 -6.60
CA ALA A 51 -1.57 11.77 -7.68
C ALA A 51 -0.75 12.39 -8.82
N LYS A 52 0.29 13.17 -8.51
CA LYS A 52 1.21 13.74 -9.52
C LYS A 52 1.85 12.68 -10.41
N HIS A 53 2.08 11.48 -9.87
CA HIS A 53 2.66 10.36 -10.60
C HIS A 53 1.62 9.32 -11.08
N GLY A 54 0.32 9.63 -11.00
CA GLY A 54 -0.77 8.73 -11.42
C GLY A 54 -0.93 7.47 -10.56
N LEU A 55 -0.29 7.41 -9.39
CA LEU A 55 -0.31 6.25 -8.49
C LEU A 55 -1.61 6.17 -7.67
N ASP A 56 -2.44 7.20 -7.69
CA ASP A 56 -3.78 7.22 -7.09
C ASP A 56 -4.78 6.30 -7.82
N SER A 57 -4.46 5.94 -9.07
CA SER A 57 -5.13 4.90 -9.87
C SER A 57 -4.73 3.47 -9.51
N MET A 58 -3.81 3.30 -8.55
CA MET A 58 -3.31 2.00 -8.07
C MET A 58 -3.51 1.84 -6.57
N VAL A 59 -3.54 0.58 -6.11
CA VAL A 59 -3.53 0.26 -4.67
C VAL A 59 -2.11 -0.06 -4.23
N PRO A 60 -1.54 0.64 -3.23
CA PRO A 60 -0.18 0.41 -2.79
C PRO A 60 -0.08 -0.82 -1.87
N PHE A 61 0.97 -1.61 -2.04
CA PHE A 61 1.32 -2.71 -1.16
C PHE A 61 2.81 -2.69 -0.81
N HIS A 62 3.14 -3.24 0.36
CA HIS A 62 4.51 -3.36 0.86
C HIS A 62 4.91 -4.83 1.02
N PHE A 63 6.19 -5.13 0.86
CA PHE A 63 6.73 -6.49 1.03
C PHE A 63 6.75 -6.97 2.48
N PHE A 64 6.54 -6.07 3.43
CA PHE A 64 6.50 -6.34 4.86
C PHE A 64 5.59 -5.33 5.58
N ALA A 65 4.94 -5.78 6.65
CA ALA A 65 4.18 -4.94 7.57
C ALA A 65 5.11 -4.23 8.58
N ASP A 66 4.54 -3.32 9.38
CA ASP A 66 5.21 -2.53 10.41
C ASP A 66 6.37 -1.69 9.87
N ASN A 67 6.26 -1.22 8.63
CA ASN A 67 7.27 -0.37 8.01
C ASN A 67 7.22 1.07 8.61
N PRO A 68 8.20 1.94 8.34
CA PRO A 68 8.19 3.31 8.88
C PRO A 68 6.93 4.12 8.55
N PHE A 69 6.32 3.90 7.38
CA PHE A 69 5.05 4.52 7.03
C PHE A 69 3.90 3.98 7.89
N ASP A 70 3.79 2.66 8.09
CA ASP A 70 2.77 2.06 8.95
C ASP A 70 2.85 2.63 10.38
N GLY A 71 4.07 2.72 10.93
CA GLY A 71 4.31 3.29 12.25
C GLY A 71 3.98 4.78 12.34
N ARG A 72 4.26 5.56 11.27
CA ARG A 72 3.86 6.97 11.17
C ARG A 72 2.34 7.10 11.18
N VAL A 73 1.64 6.33 10.34
CA VAL A 73 0.18 6.32 10.25
C VAL A 73 -0.46 6.01 11.61
N GLN A 74 0.00 4.97 12.30
CA GLN A 74 -0.52 4.62 13.62
C GLN A 74 -0.26 5.71 14.67
N LYS A 75 0.90 6.37 14.62
CA LYS A 75 1.25 7.45 15.55
C LYS A 75 0.40 8.69 15.33
N ASP A 76 0.12 9.04 14.08
CA ASP A 76 -0.62 10.24 13.71
C ASP A 76 -2.13 10.07 13.95
N HIS A 77 -2.62 8.81 13.98
CA HIS A 77 -4.03 8.47 14.21
C HIS A 77 -4.20 7.51 15.41
N PRO A 78 -3.90 7.94 16.65
CA PRO A 78 -3.80 7.05 17.81
C PRO A 78 -5.13 6.44 18.27
N GLN A 79 -6.26 6.97 17.80
CA GLN A 79 -7.62 6.47 18.12
C GLN A 79 -8.22 5.62 16.99
N GLU A 80 -7.52 5.52 15.85
CA GLU A 80 -7.99 4.74 14.71
C GLU A 80 -7.54 3.28 14.84
N THR A 81 -8.42 2.36 14.48
CA THR A 81 -8.06 0.93 14.40
C THR A 81 -7.62 0.62 12.98
N PHE A 82 -6.40 0.11 12.85
CA PHE A 82 -5.83 -0.26 11.56
C PHE A 82 -5.91 -1.76 11.34
N VAL A 83 -6.11 -2.15 10.08
CA VAL A 83 -6.05 -3.54 9.62
C VAL A 83 -5.05 -3.66 8.48
N PHE A 84 -4.42 -4.84 8.39
CA PHE A 84 -3.60 -5.22 7.24
C PHE A 84 -4.38 -6.15 6.32
N ILE A 85 -4.39 -5.81 5.03
CA ILE A 85 -4.85 -6.71 3.98
C ILE A 85 -3.62 -7.39 3.39
N GLY A 86 -3.57 -8.72 3.53
CA GLY A 86 -2.51 -9.57 3.00
C GLY A 86 -2.91 -10.18 1.67
N ILE A 87 -2.07 -10.01 0.64
CA ILE A 87 -2.26 -10.64 -0.69
C ILE A 87 -1.07 -11.55 -1.01
N PRO A 88 -1.28 -12.79 -1.49
CA PRO A 88 -0.20 -13.65 -1.92
C PRO A 88 0.65 -13.02 -3.03
N ARG A 89 1.98 -13.12 -2.93
CA ARG A 89 2.90 -12.68 -3.99
C ARG A 89 2.66 -13.40 -5.31
N THR A 90 2.22 -14.65 -5.25
CA THR A 90 1.80 -15.42 -6.44
C THR A 90 0.62 -14.76 -7.14
N HIS A 91 -0.35 -14.21 -6.40
CA HIS A 91 -1.47 -13.48 -6.98
C HIS A 91 -0.99 -12.20 -7.68
N ALA A 92 -0.13 -11.41 -7.05
CA ALA A 92 0.44 -10.21 -7.67
C ALA A 92 1.22 -10.52 -8.95
N ASN A 93 2.03 -11.58 -8.92
CA ASN A 93 2.80 -12.04 -10.09
C ASN A 93 1.89 -12.51 -11.22
N SER A 94 0.91 -13.38 -10.94
CA SER A 94 -0.03 -13.90 -11.94
C SER A 94 -0.93 -12.82 -12.55
N ASN A 95 -1.11 -11.68 -11.87
CA ASN A 95 -1.91 -10.56 -12.35
C ASN A 95 -1.05 -9.39 -12.88
N ASN A 96 0.25 -9.62 -13.16
CA ASN A 96 1.15 -8.63 -13.76
C ASN A 96 1.19 -7.30 -13.01
N TRP A 97 1.20 -7.35 -11.68
CA TRP A 97 1.30 -6.14 -10.86
C TRP A 97 2.62 -5.41 -11.13
N LYS A 98 2.67 -4.14 -10.74
CA LYS A 98 3.86 -3.30 -10.87
C LYS A 98 4.59 -3.20 -9.54
N ILE A 99 5.91 -3.09 -9.61
CA ILE A 99 6.80 -2.93 -8.47
C ILE A 99 7.68 -1.69 -8.69
N SER A 100 7.94 -0.95 -7.62
CA SER A 100 8.97 0.09 -7.60
C SER A 100 10.04 -0.30 -6.57
N ALA A 101 11.29 -0.42 -7.00
CA ALA A 101 12.42 -0.73 -6.12
C ALA A 101 12.82 0.49 -5.26
N LYS A 102 12.45 1.70 -5.69
CA LYS A 102 12.67 2.95 -4.95
C LYS A 102 11.35 3.48 -4.40
N HIS A 103 11.42 4.16 -3.26
CA HIS A 103 10.23 4.83 -2.72
C HIS A 103 9.78 5.93 -3.71
N PRO A 104 8.53 5.92 -4.20
CA PRO A 104 8.07 6.83 -5.26
C PRO A 104 8.14 8.32 -4.93
N LEU A 105 8.30 8.66 -3.64
CA LEU A 105 8.36 10.04 -3.17
C LEU A 105 9.80 10.55 -2.93
N ASN A 106 10.82 9.73 -3.19
CA ASN A 106 12.24 10.08 -2.99
C ASN A 106 12.97 10.37 -4.33
N GLY A 107 12.24 10.87 -5.34
CA GLY A 107 12.80 11.24 -6.65
C GLY A 107 12.29 10.34 -7.78
N GLU A 108 13.11 10.17 -8.83
CA GLU A 108 12.76 9.32 -9.98
C GLU A 108 12.62 7.86 -9.54
N PHE A 109 11.48 7.28 -9.90
CA PHE A 109 11.17 5.88 -9.71
C PHE A 109 10.68 5.28 -11.02
N GLU A 110 10.83 3.97 -11.15
CA GLU A 110 10.38 3.21 -12.31
C GLU A 110 9.40 2.14 -11.84
N LEU A 111 8.29 2.00 -12.55
CA LEU A 111 7.37 0.89 -12.35
C LEU A 111 7.78 -0.28 -13.24
N LEU A 112 8.39 -1.27 -12.61
CA LEU A 112 8.79 -2.52 -13.25
C LEU A 112 7.63 -3.53 -13.19
N ASP A 113 7.68 -4.53 -14.06
CA ASP A 113 6.83 -5.71 -13.91
C ASP A 113 7.23 -6.48 -12.64
N TYR A 114 6.26 -7.03 -11.92
CA TYR A 114 6.51 -7.75 -10.67
C TYR A 114 7.59 -8.85 -10.81
N ALA A 115 7.65 -9.54 -11.95
CA ALA A 115 8.63 -10.58 -12.23
C ALA A 115 10.06 -10.06 -12.48
N LYS A 116 10.24 -8.76 -12.78
CA LYS A 116 11.52 -8.14 -13.13
C LYS A 116 12.17 -7.37 -11.98
N GLY A 117 11.47 -7.19 -10.86
CA GLY A 117 11.91 -6.36 -9.72
C GLY A 117 12.06 -7.13 -8.43
#